data_AF-A0A357CLZ4-F1
#
_entry.id   AF-A0A357CLZ4-F1
#
_cell.length_a   1.000
_cell.length_b   1.000
_cell.length_c   1.000
_cell.angle_alpha   90.00
_cell.angle_beta   90.00
_cell.angle_gamma   90.00
#
_symmetry.space_group_name_H-M   'P 1'
#
loop_
_entity.id
_entity.type
_entity.pdbx_description
1 polymer ?
#
loop_
_entity_poly.entity_id
_entity_poly.type
_entity_poly.pdbx_seq_one_letter_code
_entity_poly.pdbx_strand_id
1 'polypeptide(L)'
;ATEPETEVLYESTGLSRYFARNFSQNILSYQSWRDLEQDEGFDLDPDRGALRRHRVYRRLFLSPALLAEGSEDQDFLYLKNFRAMFQKDVEELLGSGLHIHKSCAVLMLNAEKNFKDTLPDQKVISGIAIQVCTELRSLVETGALTPGLDDGILIARDRLERVIDTCRERYGTGWSKEFRELTVDKLYQELISYMAGFSLLEIVNKQEIRILPPAGKVSGDYPEDFGGKKDDK
;
A
#
# COMPACT_ATOMS: atom_id res chain seq x y z
N ALA A 1 -29.08 -11.18 46.50
CA ALA A 1 -28.61 -9.82 46.81
C ALA A 1 -27.78 -9.38 45.62
N THR A 2 -28.23 -8.32 44.96
CA THR A 2 -27.76 -7.81 43.67
C THR A 2 -26.41 -7.11 43.86
N GLU A 3 -25.39 -7.48 43.08
CA GLU A 3 -24.13 -6.73 43.00
C GLU A 3 -24.41 -5.40 42.29
N PRO A 4 -23.96 -4.24 42.82
CA PRO A 4 -24.06 -3.00 42.08
C PRO A 4 -23.00 -2.99 40.96
N GLU A 5 -23.47 -3.00 39.71
CA GLU A 5 -22.70 -2.59 38.54
C GLU A 5 -22.12 -1.19 38.81
N THR A 6 -20.81 -1.14 39.05
CA THR A 6 -20.10 0.13 39.15
C THR A 6 -19.72 0.53 37.74
N GLU A 7 -20.60 1.28 37.06
CA GLU A 7 -20.26 1.99 35.82
C GLU A 7 -19.19 3.05 36.14
N VAL A 8 -17.93 2.71 35.88
CA VAL A 8 -16.83 3.66 35.95
C VAL A 8 -16.71 4.34 34.59
N LEU A 9 -17.40 5.48 34.45
CA LEU A 9 -17.11 6.43 33.38
C LEU A 9 -15.70 7.00 33.62
N TYR A 10 -14.74 6.61 32.78
CA TYR A 10 -13.44 7.26 32.70
C TYR A 10 -13.64 8.64 32.04
N GLU A 11 -13.95 9.64 32.86
CA GLU A 11 -13.88 11.02 32.42
C GLU A 11 -12.42 11.39 32.19
N SER A 12 -12.05 11.63 30.93
CA SER A 12 -10.72 12.11 30.56
C SER A 12 -10.51 13.49 31.18
N THR A 13 -9.72 13.57 32.24
CA THR A 13 -9.52 14.79 33.07
C THR A 13 -8.85 15.96 32.33
N GLY A 14 -8.60 15.88 31.03
CA GLY A 14 -7.97 16.95 30.25
C GLY A 14 -6.53 17.28 30.66
N LEU A 15 -5.97 16.58 31.65
CA LEU A 15 -4.63 16.80 32.22
C LEU A 15 -3.51 16.17 31.38
N SER A 16 -3.84 15.33 30.40
CA SER A 16 -2.84 14.76 29.46
C SER A 16 -2.88 15.49 28.12
N ARG A 17 -2.53 16.79 28.12
CA ARG A 17 -2.26 17.54 26.86
C ARG A 17 -0.80 17.48 26.43
N TYR A 18 0.09 17.02 27.31
CA TYR A 18 1.52 17.00 27.06
C TYR A 18 2.10 15.67 27.53
N PHE A 19 2.21 14.71 26.62
CA PHE A 19 3.13 13.60 26.81
C PHE A 19 4.53 14.16 26.55
N ALA A 20 5.25 14.54 27.60
CA ALA A 20 6.66 14.90 27.47
C ALA A 20 7.42 13.64 27.06
N ARG A 21 7.71 13.51 25.77
CA ARG A 21 8.56 12.43 25.26
C ARG A 21 10.00 12.79 25.64
N ASN A 22 10.56 12.08 26.61
CA ASN A 22 11.99 12.12 26.86
C ASN A 22 12.68 11.39 25.71
N PHE A 23 13.29 12.15 24.81
CA PHE A 23 14.18 11.58 23.80
C PHE A 23 15.56 11.39 24.41
N SER A 24 16.15 10.22 24.19
CA SER A 24 17.51 9.91 24.64
C SER A 24 18.56 10.81 23.98
N GLN A 25 18.24 11.41 22.84
CA GLN A 25 19.11 12.28 22.06
C GLN A 25 18.41 13.53 21.52
N ASN A 26 19.20 14.48 21.02
CA ASN A 26 18.70 15.74 20.50
C ASN A 26 18.11 15.58 19.09
N ILE A 27 16.82 15.29 19.04
CA ILE A 27 16.06 15.12 17.78
C ILE A 27 16.04 16.36 16.88
N LEU A 28 16.36 17.55 17.40
CA LEU A 28 16.42 18.78 16.59
C LEU A 28 17.60 18.79 15.61
N SER A 29 18.57 17.88 15.81
CA SER A 29 19.72 17.72 14.92
C SER A 29 19.42 16.85 13.69
N TYR A 30 18.32 16.10 13.71
CA TYR A 30 17.97 15.17 12.63
C TYR A 30 17.50 15.92 11.39
N GLN A 31 18.00 15.48 10.24
CA GLN A 31 17.66 15.96 8.91
C GLN A 31 16.63 15.05 8.24
N SER A 32 16.53 13.80 8.70
CA SER A 32 15.60 12.81 8.15
C SER A 32 15.07 11.85 9.21
N TRP A 33 13.97 11.17 8.89
CA TRP A 33 13.45 10.10 9.76
C TRP A 33 14.42 8.92 9.89
N ARG A 34 15.37 8.75 8.94
CA ARG A 34 16.41 7.71 9.03
C ARG A 34 17.38 7.97 10.17
N ASP A 35 17.55 9.23 10.56
CA ASP A 35 18.41 9.59 11.68
C ASP A 35 17.82 9.06 13.00
N LEU A 36 16.49 9.06 13.15
CA LEU A 36 15.80 8.41 14.28
C LEU A 36 16.09 6.90 14.34
N GLU A 37 16.08 6.21 13.19
CA GLU A 37 16.34 4.77 13.15
C GLU A 37 17.78 4.41 13.50
N GLN A 38 18.75 5.24 13.08
CA GLN A 38 20.15 5.04 13.41
C GLN A 38 20.40 5.23 14.91
N ASP A 39 19.71 6.20 15.51
CA ASP A 39 19.94 6.59 16.90
C ASP A 39 19.20 5.71 17.93
N GLU A 40 18.13 5.01 17.53
CA GLU A 40 17.44 3.99 18.35
C GLU A 40 18.37 2.83 18.78
N GLY A 41 19.52 2.66 18.12
CA GLY A 41 20.44 1.54 18.32
C GLY A 41 21.16 1.49 19.67
N PHE A 42 21.18 2.56 20.49
CA PHE A 42 21.90 2.61 21.78
C PHE A 42 23.29 1.93 21.75
N ASP A 43 24.19 2.35 20.84
CA ASP A 43 25.54 1.78 20.63
C ASP A 43 25.60 0.29 20.20
N LEU A 44 24.47 -0.35 19.92
CA LEU A 44 24.44 -1.69 19.33
C LEU A 44 24.59 -1.60 17.81
N ASP A 45 25.36 -2.53 17.26
CA ASP A 45 25.47 -2.72 15.81
C ASP A 45 24.06 -2.89 15.20
N PRO A 46 23.61 -1.97 14.33
CA PRO A 46 22.25 -1.95 13.78
C PRO A 46 21.94 -3.16 12.89
N ASP A 47 22.96 -3.95 12.55
CA ASP A 47 22.87 -5.20 11.80
C ASP A 47 22.90 -6.46 12.67
N ARG A 48 23.01 -6.32 14.00
CA ARG A 48 22.86 -7.44 14.95
C ARG A 48 21.39 -7.79 15.20
N GLY A 49 21.17 -9.10 15.35
CA GLY A 49 19.92 -9.82 15.05
C GLY A 49 18.59 -9.20 15.44
N ALA A 50 18.46 -8.61 16.65
CA ALA A 50 17.17 -8.08 17.10
C ALA A 50 16.80 -6.74 16.43
N LEU A 51 17.76 -5.83 16.24
CA LEU A 51 17.51 -4.50 15.67
C LEU A 51 17.15 -4.58 14.19
N ARG A 52 17.91 -5.35 13.41
CA ARG A 52 17.58 -5.64 12.01
C ARG A 52 16.21 -6.30 11.89
N ARG A 53 15.91 -7.28 12.74
CA ARG A 53 14.59 -7.92 12.76
C ARG A 53 13.52 -6.86 12.95
N HIS A 54 13.58 -6.06 14.02
CA HIS A 54 12.58 -5.01 14.29
C HIS A 54 12.40 -4.04 13.13
N ARG A 55 13.49 -3.57 12.51
CA ARG A 55 13.45 -2.69 11.34
C ARG A 55 12.69 -3.33 10.17
N VAL A 56 12.96 -4.59 9.87
CA VAL A 56 12.24 -5.33 8.80
C VAL A 56 10.76 -5.51 9.15
N TYR A 57 10.38 -5.82 10.40
CA TYR A 57 8.97 -5.85 10.80
C TYR A 57 8.31 -4.48 10.63
N ARG A 58 8.96 -3.39 11.05
CA ARG A 58 8.41 -2.03 10.87
C ARG A 58 8.17 -1.72 9.40
N ARG A 59 9.16 -1.95 8.53
CA ARG A 59 9.03 -1.76 7.08
C ARG A 59 7.89 -2.60 6.50
N LEU A 60 7.70 -3.83 6.99
CA LEU A 60 6.70 -4.76 6.46
C LEU A 60 5.26 -4.42 6.91
N PHE A 61 5.08 -4.01 8.17
CA PHE A 61 3.74 -3.81 8.76
C PHE A 61 3.27 -2.36 8.73
N LEU A 62 4.17 -1.38 8.54
CA LEU A 62 3.83 0.05 8.51
C LEU A 62 3.76 0.63 7.09
N SER A 63 3.89 -0.21 6.06
CA SER A 63 3.79 0.18 4.65
C SER A 63 2.84 -0.78 3.92
N PRO A 64 2.07 -0.32 2.91
CA PRO A 64 1.25 -1.20 2.07
C PRO A 64 2.06 -2.30 1.37
N ALA A 65 3.31 -1.98 1.02
CA ALA A 65 4.27 -2.91 0.46
C ALA A 65 5.69 -2.56 0.89
N LEU A 66 6.53 -3.57 1.04
CA LEU A 66 7.96 -3.42 1.25
C LEU A 66 8.66 -3.62 -0.10
N LEU A 67 9.28 -2.56 -0.62
CA LEU A 67 10.04 -2.58 -1.87
C LEU A 67 11.54 -2.77 -1.58
N ALA A 68 12.23 -3.50 -2.44
CA ALA A 68 13.67 -3.65 -2.37
C ALA A 68 14.37 -2.35 -2.77
N GLU A 69 15.23 -1.81 -1.90
CA GLU A 69 16.01 -0.60 -2.14
C GLU A 69 17.34 -0.94 -2.85
N GLY A 70 17.25 -1.47 -4.07
CA GLY A 70 18.41 -1.88 -4.87
C GLY A 70 18.86 -3.33 -4.64
N SER A 71 19.97 -3.71 -5.27
CA SER A 71 20.47 -5.11 -5.24
C SER A 71 21.07 -5.54 -3.91
N GLU A 72 21.57 -4.57 -3.13
CA GLU A 72 22.26 -4.79 -1.86
C GLU A 72 21.39 -4.46 -0.63
N ASP A 73 20.06 -4.43 -0.78
CA ASP A 73 19.14 -4.18 0.35
C ASP A 73 19.21 -5.36 1.34
N GLN A 74 20.04 -5.18 2.38
CA GLN A 74 20.29 -6.22 3.38
C GLN A 74 19.04 -6.59 4.19
N ASP A 75 18.10 -5.67 4.33
CA ASP A 75 16.83 -5.90 5.02
C ASP A 75 15.90 -6.75 4.15
N PHE A 76 15.83 -6.46 2.85
CA PHE A 76 15.07 -7.28 1.91
C PHE A 76 15.66 -8.68 1.77
N LEU A 77 16.98 -8.79 1.73
CA LEU A 77 17.70 -10.07 1.76
C LEU A 77 17.42 -10.83 3.06
N TYR A 78 17.40 -10.14 4.20
CA TYR A 78 17.00 -10.74 5.48
C TYR A 78 15.57 -11.28 5.44
N LEU A 79 14.60 -10.50 4.94
CA LEU A 79 13.22 -10.95 4.75
C LEU A 79 13.14 -12.21 3.89
N LYS A 80 13.86 -12.26 2.77
CA LYS A 80 13.93 -13.44 1.88
C LYS A 80 14.53 -14.66 2.57
N ASN A 81 15.65 -14.48 3.28
CA ASN A 81 16.35 -15.56 3.97
C ASN A 81 15.51 -16.16 5.11
N PHE A 82 14.78 -15.31 5.84
CA PHE A 82 13.92 -15.71 6.95
C PHE A 82 12.43 -15.78 6.58
N ARG A 83 12.10 -15.98 5.30
CA ARG A 83 10.72 -15.95 4.79
C ARG A 83 9.73 -16.80 5.57
N ALA A 84 10.13 -18.00 6.01
CA ALA A 84 9.26 -18.93 6.72
C ALA A 84 8.89 -18.39 8.12
N MET A 85 9.82 -17.71 8.79
CA MET A 85 9.57 -17.05 10.07
C MET A 85 8.59 -15.90 9.90
N PHE A 86 8.82 -15.01 8.93
CA PHE A 86 7.92 -13.89 8.69
C PHE A 86 6.52 -14.33 8.23
N GLN A 87 6.43 -15.34 7.36
CA GLN A 87 5.15 -15.90 6.93
C GLN A 87 4.37 -16.50 8.10
N LYS A 88 5.03 -17.28 8.95
CA LYS A 88 4.43 -17.84 10.17
C LYS A 88 3.93 -16.73 11.10
N ASP A 89 4.75 -15.72 11.35
CA ASP A 89 4.38 -14.63 12.25
C ASP A 89 3.20 -13.81 11.68
N VAL A 90 3.15 -13.56 10.37
CA VAL A 90 2.02 -12.89 9.72
C VAL A 90 0.74 -13.72 9.83
N GLU A 91 0.83 -15.04 9.66
CA GLU A 91 -0.31 -15.96 9.83
C GLU A 91 -0.81 -15.98 11.29
N GLU A 92 0.10 -16.08 12.26
CA GLU A 92 -0.24 -16.12 13.69
C GLU A 92 -0.81 -14.79 14.20
N LEU A 93 -0.24 -13.65 13.78
CA LEU A 93 -0.63 -12.32 14.26
C LEU A 93 -1.87 -11.77 13.55
N LEU A 94 -1.98 -11.98 12.23
CA LEU A 94 -3.02 -11.36 11.40
C LEU A 94 -4.02 -12.36 10.80
N GLY A 95 -3.77 -13.67 10.89
CA GLY A 95 -4.54 -14.68 10.15
C GLY A 95 -4.52 -14.43 8.64
N SER A 96 -3.43 -13.87 8.13
CA SER A 96 -3.26 -13.35 6.77
C SER A 96 -2.01 -13.94 6.10
N GLY A 97 -1.86 -13.73 4.79
CA GLY A 97 -0.71 -14.24 4.04
C GLY A 97 0.38 -13.19 3.83
N LEU A 98 1.63 -13.65 3.65
CA LEU A 98 2.73 -12.81 3.20
C LEU A 98 3.27 -13.32 1.85
N HIS A 99 3.15 -12.49 0.82
CA HIS A 99 3.68 -12.75 -0.51
C HIS A 99 5.01 -12.03 -0.70
N ILE A 100 6.09 -12.79 -0.92
CA ILE A 100 7.44 -12.25 -1.19
C ILE A 100 7.80 -12.54 -2.64
N HIS A 101 8.09 -11.48 -3.39
CA HIS A 101 8.48 -11.49 -4.80
C HIS A 101 9.95 -11.11 -4.98
N LYS A 102 10.39 -10.99 -6.23
CA LYS A 102 11.77 -10.65 -6.58
C LYS A 102 12.18 -9.27 -6.05
N SER A 103 11.31 -8.28 -6.15
CA SER A 103 11.57 -6.86 -5.82
C SER A 103 10.64 -6.27 -4.77
N CYS A 104 9.61 -6.99 -4.33
CA CYS A 104 8.66 -6.51 -3.32
C CYS A 104 8.15 -7.62 -2.40
N ALA A 105 7.59 -7.23 -1.25
CA ALA A 105 6.79 -8.08 -0.39
C ALA A 105 5.50 -7.36 0.00
N VAL A 106 4.39 -8.11 0.02
CA VAL A 106 3.04 -7.56 0.22
C VAL A 106 2.27 -8.47 1.18
N LEU A 107 1.54 -7.87 2.12
CA LEU A 107 0.62 -8.57 3.01
C LEU A 107 -0.71 -8.81 2.28
N MET A 108 -1.13 -10.07 2.21
CA MET A 108 -2.43 -10.48 1.70
C MET A 108 -3.38 -10.60 2.88
N LEU A 109 -4.03 -9.49 3.21
CA LEU A 109 -4.93 -9.41 4.35
C LEU A 109 -6.17 -10.29 4.11
N ASN A 110 -6.56 -11.03 5.15
CA ASN A 110 -7.76 -11.85 5.12
C ASN A 110 -9.02 -10.98 5.16
N ALA A 111 -9.89 -11.12 4.15
CA ALA A 111 -11.12 -10.35 4.01
C ALA A 111 -12.16 -10.60 5.12
N GLU A 112 -12.08 -11.73 5.84
CA GLU A 112 -12.95 -12.01 6.99
C GLU A 112 -12.57 -11.20 8.25
N LYS A 113 -11.41 -10.53 8.23
CA LYS A 113 -10.92 -9.70 9.33
C LYS A 113 -11.22 -8.22 9.05
N ASN A 114 -11.52 -7.48 10.12
CA ASN A 114 -11.86 -6.06 10.04
C ASN A 114 -10.60 -5.17 10.04
N PHE A 115 -9.83 -5.22 8.96
CA PHE A 115 -8.72 -4.29 8.74
C PHE A 115 -9.22 -2.94 8.23
N LYS A 116 -8.47 -1.87 8.54
CA LYS A 116 -8.71 -0.52 8.03
C LYS A 116 -7.70 -0.20 6.93
N ASP A 117 -8.04 0.77 6.08
CA ASP A 117 -7.16 1.29 5.02
C ASP A 117 -6.60 0.17 4.14
N THR A 118 -7.48 -0.71 3.67
CA THR A 118 -7.15 -1.86 2.82
C THR A 118 -7.39 -1.57 1.35
N LEU A 119 -6.76 -2.36 0.48
CA LEU A 119 -7.10 -2.44 -0.93
C LEU A 119 -7.42 -3.90 -1.28
N PRO A 120 -8.64 -4.22 -1.77
CA PRO A 120 -9.77 -3.30 -1.94
C PRO A 120 -10.34 -2.77 -0.61
N ASP A 121 -10.95 -1.58 -0.65
CA ASP A 121 -11.96 -1.12 0.31
C ASP A 121 -13.33 -0.89 -0.36
N GLN A 122 -14.33 -0.45 0.42
CA GLN A 122 -15.71 -0.22 -0.04
C GLN A 122 -15.88 1.06 -0.87
N LYS A 123 -14.84 1.91 -0.99
CA LYS A 123 -14.94 3.17 -1.73
C LYS A 123 -14.89 2.88 -3.22
N VAL A 124 -15.61 3.68 -4.00
CA VAL A 124 -15.63 3.54 -5.46
C VAL A 124 -14.23 3.70 -6.06
N ILE A 125 -13.42 4.63 -5.53
CA ILE A 125 -12.04 4.87 -5.98
C ILE A 125 -11.13 3.64 -5.82
N SER A 126 -11.37 2.77 -4.84
CA SER A 126 -10.67 1.49 -4.69
C SER A 126 -10.89 0.59 -5.90
N GLY A 127 -12.15 0.42 -6.30
CA GLY A 127 -12.51 -0.35 -7.49
C GLY A 127 -11.91 0.22 -8.77
N ILE A 128 -11.92 1.55 -8.91
CA ILE A 128 -11.32 2.23 -10.07
C ILE A 128 -9.79 2.03 -10.08
N ALA A 129 -9.11 2.17 -8.94
CA ALA A 129 -7.67 1.93 -8.85
C ALA A 129 -7.29 0.49 -9.22
N ILE A 130 -8.12 -0.49 -8.85
CA ILE A 130 -7.96 -1.89 -9.25
C ILE A 130 -8.15 -2.06 -10.76
N GLN A 131 -9.14 -1.40 -11.37
CA GLN A 131 -9.33 -1.40 -12.82
C GLN A 131 -8.12 -0.81 -13.55
N VAL A 132 -7.54 0.28 -13.05
CA VAL A 132 -6.29 0.86 -13.59
C VAL A 132 -5.15 -0.16 -13.50
N CYS A 133 -5.02 -0.88 -12.38
CA CYS A 133 -4.03 -1.95 -12.25
C CYS A 133 -4.27 -3.11 -13.23
N THR A 134 -5.53 -3.48 -13.48
CA THR A 134 -5.91 -4.48 -14.49
C THR A 134 -5.44 -4.05 -15.89
N GLU A 135 -5.71 -2.80 -16.28
CA GLU A 135 -5.28 -2.28 -17.59
C GLU A 135 -3.75 -2.17 -17.70
N LEU A 136 -3.06 -1.72 -16.65
CA LEU A 136 -1.59 -1.71 -16.62
C LEU A 136 -1.01 -3.12 -16.78
N ARG A 137 -1.62 -4.13 -16.15
CA ARG A 137 -1.20 -5.53 -16.29
C ARG A 137 -1.39 -6.03 -17.72
N SER A 138 -2.55 -5.74 -18.33
CA SER A 138 -2.82 -6.06 -19.74
C SER A 138 -1.77 -5.45 -20.68
N LEU A 139 -1.37 -4.20 -20.45
CA LEU A 139 -0.32 -3.55 -21.22
C LEU A 139 1.06 -4.22 -21.06
N VAL A 140 1.36 -4.80 -19.90
CA VAL A 140 2.58 -5.60 -19.69
C VAL A 140 2.49 -6.94 -20.41
N GLU A 141 1.36 -7.64 -20.30
CA GLU A 141 1.13 -8.95 -20.94
C GLU A 141 1.17 -8.85 -22.47
N THR A 142 0.69 -7.75 -23.04
CA THR A 142 0.75 -7.45 -24.48
C THR A 142 2.11 -6.90 -24.94
N GLY A 143 3.05 -6.64 -24.01
CA GLY A 143 4.38 -6.11 -24.30
C GLY A 143 4.42 -4.61 -24.59
N ALA A 144 3.30 -3.88 -24.46
CA ALA A 144 3.26 -2.43 -24.60
C ALA A 144 3.99 -1.70 -23.47
N LEU A 145 4.04 -2.31 -22.28
CA LEU A 145 4.86 -1.90 -21.15
C LEU A 145 5.84 -3.02 -20.80
N THR A 146 7.06 -2.64 -20.40
CA THR A 146 8.09 -3.61 -20.01
C THR A 146 8.64 -3.24 -18.64
N PRO A 147 8.50 -4.12 -17.63
CA PRO A 147 9.11 -3.93 -16.32
C PRO A 147 10.63 -3.87 -16.40
N GLY A 148 11.22 -3.00 -15.57
CA GLY A 148 12.66 -2.91 -15.35
C GLY A 148 13.20 -4.07 -14.52
N LEU A 149 14.48 -3.99 -14.14
CA LEU A 149 15.14 -5.03 -13.34
C LEU A 149 14.58 -5.16 -11.92
N ASP A 150 14.00 -4.09 -11.39
CA ASP A 150 13.34 -4.00 -10.09
C ASP A 150 11.82 -4.17 -10.19
N ASP A 151 11.33 -4.69 -11.31
CA ASP A 151 9.92 -4.90 -11.66
C ASP A 151 9.07 -3.61 -11.66
N GLY A 152 9.69 -2.43 -11.53
CA GLY A 152 9.03 -1.14 -11.69
C GLY A 152 8.92 -0.73 -13.15
N ILE A 153 7.98 0.15 -13.47
CA ILE A 153 7.78 0.67 -14.84
C ILE A 153 7.75 2.20 -14.78
N LEU A 154 8.75 2.85 -15.36
CA LEU A 154 8.76 4.30 -15.51
C LEU A 154 7.97 4.69 -16.77
N ILE A 155 6.93 5.50 -16.61
CA ILE A 155 6.11 6.00 -17.70
C ILE A 155 5.90 7.50 -17.58
N ALA A 156 5.64 8.14 -18.72
CA ALA A 156 5.17 9.52 -18.71
C ALA A 156 3.77 9.60 -18.08
N ARG A 157 3.50 10.70 -17.39
CA ARG A 157 2.25 10.95 -16.66
C ARG A 157 1.04 10.92 -17.61
N ASP A 158 1.16 11.52 -18.79
CA ASP A 158 0.12 11.50 -19.82
C ASP A 158 -0.22 10.07 -20.27
N ARG A 159 0.75 9.15 -20.22
CA ARG A 159 0.52 7.74 -20.50
C ARG A 159 -0.34 7.08 -19.44
N LEU A 160 -0.14 7.39 -18.16
CA LEU A 160 -1.04 6.92 -17.09
C LEU A 160 -2.43 7.53 -17.23
N GLU A 161 -2.53 8.81 -17.54
CA GLU A 161 -3.81 9.52 -17.74
C GLU A 161 -4.62 8.84 -18.87
N ARG A 162 -3.98 8.44 -19.98
CA ARG A 162 -4.64 7.63 -21.03
C ARG A 162 -5.11 6.26 -20.55
N VAL A 163 -4.40 5.61 -19.63
CA VAL A 163 -4.86 4.35 -19.02
C VAL A 163 -6.12 4.61 -18.19
N ILE A 164 -6.15 5.71 -17.42
CA ILE A 164 -7.32 6.11 -16.64
C ILE A 164 -8.51 6.43 -17.58
N ASP A 165 -8.28 7.11 -18.70
CA ASP A 165 -9.31 7.38 -19.70
C ASP A 165 -9.87 6.07 -20.28
N THR A 166 -8.99 5.11 -20.60
CA THR A 166 -9.39 3.77 -21.05
C THR A 166 -10.29 3.08 -20.02
N CYS A 167 -9.93 3.15 -18.74
CA CYS A 167 -10.78 2.63 -17.66
C CYS A 167 -12.13 3.36 -17.60
N ARG A 168 -12.16 4.68 -17.79
CA ARG A 168 -13.40 5.47 -17.79
C ARG A 168 -14.32 5.06 -18.93
N GLU A 169 -13.77 4.84 -20.12
CA GLU A 169 -14.54 4.40 -21.29
C GLU A 169 -15.11 2.99 -21.09
N ARG A 170 -14.31 2.07 -20.54
CA ARG A 170 -14.69 0.66 -20.38
C ARG A 170 -15.60 0.40 -19.19
N TYR A 171 -15.31 1.05 -18.06
CA TYR A 171 -15.92 0.74 -16.76
C TYR A 171 -16.79 1.86 -16.22
N GLY A 172 -16.75 3.05 -16.82
CA GLY A 172 -17.37 4.26 -16.27
C GLY A 172 -18.86 4.15 -16.02
N THR A 173 -19.60 3.30 -16.75
CA THR A 173 -21.03 3.05 -16.52
C THR A 173 -21.32 2.47 -15.14
N GLY A 174 -20.37 1.72 -14.55
CA GLY A 174 -20.46 1.14 -13.20
C GLY A 174 -19.93 2.04 -12.10
N TRP A 175 -19.32 3.17 -12.42
CA TRP A 175 -18.84 4.12 -11.42
C TRP A 175 -20.01 4.88 -10.80
N SER A 176 -19.83 5.36 -9.57
CA SER A 176 -20.81 6.24 -8.93
C SER A 176 -21.01 7.51 -9.76
N LYS A 177 -22.16 8.16 -9.58
CA LYS A 177 -22.49 9.42 -10.27
C LYS A 177 -21.40 10.48 -10.06
N GLU A 178 -20.87 10.57 -8.84
CA GLU A 178 -19.77 11.46 -8.47
C GLU A 178 -18.53 11.26 -9.37
N PHE A 179 -18.03 10.04 -9.50
CA PHE A 179 -16.86 9.75 -10.34
C PHE A 179 -17.14 9.86 -11.84
N ARG A 180 -18.38 9.62 -12.29
CA ARG A 180 -18.78 9.80 -13.69
C ARG A 180 -18.76 11.27 -14.12
N GLU A 181 -19.25 12.14 -13.24
CA GLU A 181 -19.38 13.59 -13.48
C GLU A 181 -18.12 14.39 -13.12
N LEU A 182 -17.12 13.73 -12.50
CA LEU A 182 -15.85 14.35 -12.19
C LEU A 182 -15.15 14.87 -13.47
N THR A 183 -14.53 16.04 -13.36
CA THR A 183 -13.62 16.57 -14.38
C THR A 183 -12.40 15.69 -14.50
N VAL A 184 -11.86 15.53 -15.72
CA VAL A 184 -10.69 14.68 -16.01
C VAL A 184 -9.50 15.00 -15.09
N ASP A 185 -9.15 16.28 -14.90
CA ASP A 185 -7.99 16.66 -14.07
C ASP A 185 -8.13 16.24 -12.61
N LYS A 186 -9.33 16.39 -12.04
CA LYS A 186 -9.63 15.94 -10.67
C LYS A 186 -9.57 14.42 -10.58
N LEU A 187 -10.08 13.72 -11.58
CA LEU A 187 -10.08 12.25 -11.60
C LEU A 187 -8.64 11.73 -11.59
N TYR A 188 -7.78 12.29 -12.42
CA TYR A 188 -6.35 11.94 -12.44
C TYR A 188 -5.70 12.23 -11.09
N GLN A 189 -5.93 13.42 -10.51
CA GLN A 189 -5.33 13.79 -9.23
C GLN A 189 -5.77 12.85 -8.10
N GLU A 190 -7.06 12.56 -7.98
CA GLU A 190 -7.59 11.69 -6.93
C GLU A 190 -7.08 10.26 -7.08
N LEU A 191 -7.10 9.70 -8.29
CA LEU A 191 -6.63 8.33 -8.54
C LEU A 191 -5.13 8.20 -8.33
N ILE A 192 -4.32 9.12 -8.85
CA ILE A 192 -2.87 9.08 -8.67
C ILE A 192 -2.54 9.20 -7.18
N SER A 193 -3.18 10.10 -6.44
CA SER A 193 -2.96 10.25 -5.00
C SER A 193 -3.38 9.01 -4.22
N TYR A 194 -4.52 8.40 -4.57
CA TYR A 194 -5.01 7.20 -3.93
C TYR A 194 -4.08 6.00 -4.18
N MET A 195 -3.70 5.77 -5.44
CA MET A 195 -2.79 4.70 -5.83
C MET A 195 -1.39 4.85 -5.20
N ALA A 196 -0.90 6.08 -5.08
CA ALA A 196 0.36 6.36 -4.39
C ALA A 196 0.27 5.99 -2.89
N GLY A 197 -0.85 6.31 -2.24
CA GLY A 197 -1.10 5.94 -0.83
C GLY A 197 -1.05 4.43 -0.57
N PHE A 198 -1.34 3.61 -1.58
CA PHE A 198 -1.27 2.14 -1.52
C PHE A 198 0.03 1.56 -2.09
N SER A 199 1.05 2.38 -2.36
CA SER A 199 2.32 1.93 -2.97
C SER A 199 2.13 1.18 -4.29
N LEU A 200 1.10 1.55 -5.07
CA LEU A 200 0.87 1.02 -6.42
C LEU A 200 1.66 1.82 -7.47
N LEU A 201 1.93 3.09 -7.18
CA LEU A 201 2.75 3.98 -7.99
C LEU A 201 3.47 5.01 -7.13
N GLU A 202 4.45 5.69 -7.72
CA GLU A 202 5.18 6.80 -7.14
C GLU A 202 5.24 7.96 -8.16
N ILE A 203 5.04 9.18 -7.68
CA ILE A 203 5.20 10.40 -8.48
C ILE A 203 6.68 10.77 -8.45
N VAL A 204 7.40 10.56 -9.57
CA VAL A 204 8.84 10.89 -9.66
C VAL A 204 9.01 12.40 -9.83
N ASN A 205 8.22 12.99 -10.73
CA ASN A 205 8.15 14.43 -10.94
C ASN A 205 6.81 14.79 -11.63
N LYS A 206 6.68 16.03 -12.14
CA LYS A 206 5.44 16.50 -12.78
C LYS A 206 5.07 15.72 -14.05
N GLN A 207 6.06 15.12 -14.73
CA GLN A 207 5.91 14.48 -16.03
C GLN A 207 6.09 12.96 -15.98
N GLU A 208 6.66 12.41 -14.91
CA GLU A 208 7.01 11.00 -14.81
C GLU A 208 6.39 10.35 -13.58
N ILE A 209 5.83 9.16 -13.81
CA ILE A 209 5.26 8.30 -12.78
C ILE A 209 5.94 6.94 -12.89
N ARG A 210 6.24 6.36 -11.73
CA ARG A 210 6.76 5.02 -11.62
C ARG A 210 5.66 4.10 -11.11
N ILE A 211 5.24 3.14 -11.93
CA ILE A 211 4.36 2.06 -11.49
C ILE A 211 5.18 1.09 -10.66
N LEU A 212 4.69 0.76 -9.47
CA LEU A 212 5.37 -0.09 -8.51
C LEU A 212 4.90 -1.54 -8.63
N PRO A 213 5.75 -2.53 -8.30
CA PRO A 213 5.41 -3.96 -8.41
C PRO A 213 4.08 -4.38 -7.74
N PRO A 214 3.63 -3.80 -6.60
CA PRO A 214 2.34 -4.14 -6.00
C PRO A 214 1.13 -3.93 -6.91
N ALA A 215 1.18 -3.00 -7.87
CA ALA A 215 0.12 -2.82 -8.87
C ALA A 215 -0.12 -4.10 -9.69
N GLY A 216 0.92 -4.91 -9.92
CA GLY A 216 0.81 -6.20 -10.61
C GLY A 216 0.12 -7.29 -9.79
N LYS A 217 -0.15 -7.08 -8.49
CA LYS A 217 -0.80 -8.08 -7.61
C LYS A 217 -2.31 -7.98 -7.56
N VAL A 218 -2.87 -6.81 -7.86
CA VAL A 218 -4.30 -6.54 -7.81
C VAL A 218 -4.89 -6.42 -9.21
N SER A 219 -6.03 -7.05 -9.42
CA SER A 219 -6.81 -6.97 -10.66
C SER A 219 -8.26 -7.26 -10.34
N GLY A 220 -9.15 -6.66 -11.11
CA GLY A 220 -10.59 -6.84 -10.97
C GLY A 220 -11.30 -6.27 -12.19
N ASP A 221 -12.43 -6.88 -12.50
CA ASP A 221 -13.37 -6.46 -13.54
C ASP A 221 -14.79 -6.63 -12.98
N TYR A 222 -15.77 -6.03 -13.64
CA TYR A 222 -17.16 -6.34 -13.37
C TYR A 222 -17.52 -7.75 -13.87
N PRO A 223 -18.56 -8.39 -13.29
CA PRO A 223 -19.11 -9.63 -13.81
C PRO A 223 -19.51 -9.53 -15.30
N GLU A 224 -19.48 -10.64 -16.03
CA GLU A 224 -19.80 -10.66 -17.47
C GLU A 224 -21.23 -10.19 -17.81
N ASP A 225 -22.17 -10.29 -16.87
CA ASP A 225 -23.56 -9.85 -17.01
C ASP A 225 -23.78 -8.39 -16.62
N PHE A 226 -22.72 -7.66 -16.26
CA PHE A 226 -22.76 -6.24 -15.96
C PHE A 226 -23.19 -5.43 -17.20
N GLY A 227 -24.28 -4.67 -17.07
CA GLY A 227 -24.91 -3.95 -18.19
C GLY A 227 -26.07 -4.69 -18.86
N GLY A 228 -26.40 -5.90 -18.39
CA GLY A 228 -27.50 -6.73 -18.89
C GLY A 228 -27.08 -7.59 -20.08
N LYS A 229 -27.59 -8.83 -20.16
CA LYS A 229 -27.44 -9.67 -21.36
C LYS A 229 -27.98 -8.88 -22.55
N LYS A 230 -27.15 -8.67 -23.59
CA LYS A 230 -27.69 -8.31 -24.90
C LYS A 230 -28.60 -9.46 -25.30
N ASP A 231 -29.91 -9.21 -25.32
CA ASP A 231 -30.85 -10.09 -25.96
C ASP A 231 -30.42 -10.22 -27.43
N ASP A 232 -29.84 -11.36 -27.79
CA ASP A 232 -29.68 -11.77 -29.18
C ASP A 232 -31.09 -11.86 -29.78
N LYS A 233 -31.43 -10.88 -30.62
CA LYS A 233 -32.54 -10.97 -31.57
C LYS A 233 -31.99 -11.15 -32.97
#